data_AF-A0A5D3JFP9-F1
#
_entry.id   AF-A0A5D3JFP9-F1
#
_cell.length_a   1.000
_cell.length_b   1.000
_cell.length_c   1.000
_cell.angle_alpha   90.00
_cell.angle_beta   90.00
_cell.angle_gamma   90.00
#
_symmetry.space_group_name_H-M   'P 1'
#
loop_
_entity.id
_entity.type
_entity.pdbx_description
1 polymer ?
#
loop_
_entity_poly.entity_id
_entity_poly.type
_entity_poly.pdbx_seq_one_letter_code
_entity_poly.pdbx_strand_id
1 'polypeptide(L)'
;MNNSAMPSSLTVVFSASGDKNTIPVNSTPETLADGLAAMDSGFPPLTRIALSAGGKPPKGQDFNGIFNDAYTRLQWEQAGGFYTFDSAFSAAIGGYPKGAILINSARDGFWQSTIENNTTNPDAGGIGWINYSSGRLLNVQTFLSSGTYTPTPGAKSVVVEMVGGGGGSDAAPATGAGQVSIVSGGGAGSYAKGRFSINFTSISIVVGAGGQGGTAASPVGSVGGSSSFGSLMVAPGGTRGPSAGPANPPFLPQGNVASSAPSGANIIGSPGAPSTPAYANATQSFLGSPGASSVFGGGGWVPSFGDPAIDGQAYGSGASGSSQGPSSPAVNGARGKSGIVVIYEYS
;
A
#
# COMPACT_ATOMS: atom_id res chain seq x y z
N MET A 1 -27.42 5.41 -1.26
CA MET A 1 -28.49 5.86 -0.35
C MET A 1 -29.28 6.92 -1.12
N ASN A 2 -30.51 6.62 -1.54
CA ASN A 2 -31.39 7.65 -2.13
C ASN A 2 -31.82 8.55 -0.97
N ASN A 3 -31.09 9.64 -0.75
CA ASN A 3 -31.23 10.47 0.44
C ASN A 3 -32.44 11.41 0.29
N SER A 4 -33.63 10.91 0.62
CA SER A 4 -34.84 11.70 0.72
C SER A 4 -34.73 12.68 1.89
N ALA A 5 -34.63 13.98 1.57
CA ALA A 5 -34.74 15.12 2.49
C ALA A 5 -33.55 15.40 3.44
N MET A 6 -32.31 15.47 2.93
CA MET A 6 -31.23 16.12 3.68
C MET A 6 -31.57 17.62 3.88
N PRO A 7 -31.66 18.14 5.12
CA PRO A 7 -31.93 19.55 5.36
C PRO A 7 -30.83 20.44 4.79
N SER A 8 -31.18 21.67 4.39
CA SER A 8 -30.21 22.68 3.99
C SER A 8 -29.31 23.07 5.17
N SER A 9 -28.02 23.27 4.92
CA SER A 9 -27.09 23.76 5.94
C SER A 9 -27.43 25.19 6.40
N LEU A 10 -27.20 25.47 7.67
CA LEU A 10 -27.39 26.78 8.29
C LEU A 10 -26.30 27.74 7.80
N THR A 11 -26.66 28.71 6.98
CA THR A 11 -25.71 29.71 6.45
C THR A 11 -25.57 30.94 7.34
N VAL A 12 -26.56 31.21 8.20
CA VAL A 12 -26.57 32.35 9.12
C VAL A 12 -27.00 31.88 10.51
N VAL A 13 -26.20 32.20 11.52
CA VAL A 13 -26.53 31.95 12.93
C VAL A 13 -27.67 32.88 13.37
N PHE A 14 -28.63 32.35 14.11
CA PHE A 14 -29.71 33.14 14.69
C PHE A 14 -29.18 34.30 15.55
N SER A 15 -29.70 35.51 15.36
CA SER A 15 -29.24 36.72 16.06
C SER A 15 -27.73 36.97 15.99
N ALA A 16 -27.06 36.62 14.89
CA ALA A 16 -25.62 36.87 14.71
C ALA A 16 -25.23 38.33 14.99
N SER A 17 -26.00 39.28 14.44
CA SER A 17 -25.81 40.73 14.62
C SER A 17 -26.91 41.40 15.46
N GLY A 18 -27.86 40.62 16.00
CA GLY A 18 -28.96 41.14 16.82
C GLY A 18 -28.61 41.20 18.31
N ASP A 19 -29.35 42.04 19.04
CA ASP A 19 -29.23 42.17 20.49
C ASP A 19 -29.44 40.84 21.20
N LYS A 20 -28.48 40.44 22.03
CA LYS A 20 -28.49 39.18 22.77
C LYS A 20 -27.77 39.32 24.11
N ASN A 21 -28.21 38.55 25.09
CA ASN A 21 -27.52 38.39 26.36
C ASN A 21 -26.57 37.19 26.27
N THR A 22 -25.44 37.28 26.97
CA THR A 22 -24.63 36.10 27.27
C THR A 22 -25.33 35.29 28.35
N ILE A 23 -25.59 34.01 28.09
CA ILE A 23 -26.24 33.12 29.05
C ILE A 23 -25.17 32.52 29.95
N PRO A 24 -25.14 32.84 31.26
CA PRO A 24 -24.15 32.28 32.17
C PRO A 24 -24.40 30.79 32.38
N VAL A 25 -23.33 30.04 32.69
CA VAL A 25 -23.43 28.61 33.00
C VAL A 25 -24.26 28.40 34.27
N ASN A 26 -23.98 29.19 35.31
CA ASN A 26 -24.65 29.09 36.60
C ASN A 26 -25.47 30.34 36.89
N SER A 27 -26.63 30.16 37.50
CA SER A 27 -27.46 31.23 38.03
C SER A 27 -26.80 31.95 39.22
N THR A 28 -27.05 33.25 39.32
CA THR A 28 -26.68 34.12 40.44
C THR A 28 -27.93 34.77 41.06
N PRO A 29 -27.87 35.28 42.31
CA PRO A 29 -28.98 36.01 42.91
C PRO A 29 -29.53 37.14 42.01
N GLU A 30 -28.64 37.83 41.28
CA GLU A 30 -28.99 38.90 40.36
C GLU A 30 -29.77 38.35 39.16
N THR A 31 -29.27 37.29 38.51
CA THR A 31 -29.97 36.68 37.36
C THR A 31 -31.37 36.19 37.74
N LEU A 32 -31.51 35.60 38.93
CA LEU A 32 -32.80 35.11 39.44
C LEU A 32 -33.76 36.28 39.75
N ALA A 33 -33.27 37.35 40.37
CA ALA A 33 -34.07 38.54 40.70
C ALA A 33 -34.48 39.35 39.45
N ASP A 34 -33.70 39.28 38.38
CA ASP A 34 -33.96 39.97 37.12
C ASP A 34 -34.69 39.16 36.06
N GLY A 35 -35.01 37.91 36.36
CA GLY A 35 -35.74 37.05 35.43
C GLY A 35 -34.88 36.58 34.24
N LEU A 36 -33.54 36.59 34.39
CA LEU A 36 -32.58 36.22 33.35
C LEU A 36 -32.37 34.70 33.31
N ALA A 37 -32.21 34.15 32.11
CA ALA A 37 -31.87 32.75 31.93
C ALA A 37 -30.39 32.43 32.30
N ALA A 38 -30.16 31.23 32.83
CA ALA A 38 -28.85 30.61 32.99
C ALA A 38 -28.92 29.13 32.54
N MET A 39 -27.78 28.51 32.22
CA MET A 39 -27.77 27.15 31.65
C MET A 39 -28.19 26.08 32.68
N ASP A 40 -27.82 26.23 33.95
CA ASP A 40 -28.17 25.33 35.05
C ASP A 40 -29.64 25.41 35.45
N SER A 41 -30.22 26.61 35.50
CA SER A 41 -31.55 26.88 36.03
C SER A 41 -32.62 27.09 34.96
N GLY A 42 -32.23 27.31 33.70
CA GLY A 42 -33.11 27.82 32.66
C GLY A 42 -33.67 29.20 33.01
N PHE A 43 -34.89 29.49 32.56
CA PHE A 43 -35.63 30.69 32.97
C PHE A 43 -36.15 30.56 34.41
N PRO A 44 -35.87 31.52 35.30
CA PRO A 44 -36.25 31.42 36.70
C PRO A 44 -37.78 31.48 36.89
N PRO A 45 -38.33 30.92 37.99
CA PRO A 45 -39.79 30.92 38.25
C PRO A 45 -40.44 32.31 38.20
N LEU A 46 -39.68 33.38 38.51
CA LEU A 46 -40.13 34.78 38.41
C LEU A 46 -40.71 35.10 37.02
N THR A 47 -40.26 34.39 35.98
CA THR A 47 -40.74 34.57 34.60
C THR A 47 -42.09 33.95 34.29
N ARG A 48 -42.64 33.18 35.23
CA ARG A 48 -43.94 32.51 35.11
C ARG A 48 -44.97 33.04 36.11
N ILE A 49 -44.65 34.10 36.82
CA ILE A 49 -45.55 34.80 37.73
C ILE A 49 -46.25 35.93 36.96
N ALA A 50 -47.52 36.18 37.27
CA ALA A 50 -48.27 37.28 36.67
C ALA A 50 -47.57 38.62 36.92
N LEU A 51 -47.61 39.53 35.94
CA LEU A 51 -47.06 40.89 36.09
C LEU A 51 -47.65 41.62 37.30
N SER A 52 -48.96 41.43 37.54
CA SER A 52 -49.66 41.99 38.70
C SER A 52 -49.18 41.44 40.05
N ALA A 53 -48.51 40.30 40.05
CA ALA A 53 -47.90 39.66 41.22
C ALA A 53 -46.37 39.86 41.28
N GLY A 54 -45.82 40.80 40.50
CA GLY A 54 -44.39 41.13 40.50
C GLY A 54 -43.52 40.24 39.63
N GLY A 55 -44.10 39.40 38.77
CA GLY A 55 -43.35 38.62 37.80
C GLY A 55 -42.66 39.47 36.72
N LYS A 56 -41.60 38.94 36.11
CA LYS A 56 -40.85 39.59 35.01
C LYS A 56 -40.83 38.66 33.80
N PRO A 57 -41.37 39.02 32.62
CA PRO A 57 -41.41 38.12 31.48
C PRO A 57 -40.00 37.73 31.02
N PRO A 58 -39.81 36.55 30.37
CA PRO A 58 -38.54 36.20 29.75
C PRO A 58 -38.06 37.28 28.78
N LYS A 59 -36.77 37.61 28.79
CA LYS A 59 -36.21 38.63 27.91
C LYS A 59 -35.97 38.08 26.50
N GLY A 60 -36.33 38.86 25.47
CA GLY A 60 -36.03 38.53 24.08
C GLY A 60 -34.54 38.33 23.81
N GLN A 61 -33.70 39.10 24.51
CA GLN A 61 -32.24 38.97 24.44
C GLN A 61 -31.73 37.62 24.98
N ASP A 62 -32.42 37.01 25.95
CA ASP A 62 -32.06 35.69 26.45
C ASP A 62 -32.39 34.61 25.42
N PHE A 63 -33.56 34.68 24.78
CA PHE A 63 -33.88 33.79 23.65
C PHE A 63 -32.87 33.93 22.52
N ASN A 64 -32.55 35.17 22.13
CA ASN A 64 -31.54 35.44 21.12
C ASN A 64 -30.18 34.88 21.51
N GLY A 65 -29.77 34.99 22.77
CA GLY A 65 -28.53 34.42 23.30
C GLY A 65 -28.50 32.89 23.24
N ILE A 66 -29.55 32.23 23.75
CA ILE A 66 -29.69 30.77 23.75
C ILE A 66 -29.66 30.22 22.31
N PHE A 67 -30.47 30.80 21.41
CA PHE A 67 -30.50 30.37 20.03
C PHE A 67 -29.19 30.68 19.30
N ASN A 68 -28.56 31.82 19.56
CA ASN A 68 -27.28 32.15 18.96
C ASN A 68 -26.20 31.10 19.33
N ASP A 69 -26.08 30.71 20.60
CA ASP A 69 -25.13 29.66 21.02
C ASP A 69 -25.44 28.31 20.36
N ALA A 70 -26.70 27.85 20.44
CA ALA A 70 -27.12 26.57 19.86
C ALA A 70 -26.90 26.52 18.33
N TYR A 71 -27.33 27.55 17.59
CA TYR A 71 -27.17 27.60 16.14
C TYR A 71 -25.72 27.80 15.71
N THR A 72 -24.87 28.43 16.53
CA THR A 72 -23.43 28.49 16.26
C THR A 72 -22.80 27.11 16.27
N ARG A 73 -23.11 26.30 17.30
CA ARG A 73 -22.63 24.90 17.41
C ARG A 73 -23.15 24.05 16.26
N LEU A 74 -24.44 24.15 15.94
CA LEU A 74 -25.04 23.45 14.81
C LEU A 74 -24.41 23.82 13.47
N GLN A 75 -24.13 25.11 13.24
CA GLN A 75 -23.46 25.54 12.01
C GLN A 75 -22.05 24.94 11.90
N TRP A 76 -21.29 24.93 13.00
CA TRP A 76 -19.96 24.36 13.02
C TRP A 76 -19.96 22.84 12.77
N GLU A 77 -20.90 22.11 13.37
CA GLU A 77 -21.09 20.67 13.11
C GLU A 77 -21.50 20.41 11.66
N GLN A 78 -22.42 21.19 11.10
CA GLN A 78 -22.84 21.07 9.70
C GLN A 78 -21.74 21.43 8.69
N ALA A 79 -20.75 22.22 9.11
CA ALA A 79 -19.54 22.48 8.34
C ALA A 79 -18.52 21.32 8.39
N GLY A 80 -18.83 20.22 9.09
CA GLY A 80 -17.95 19.06 9.28
C GLY A 80 -17.05 19.17 10.50
N GLY A 81 -17.40 20.01 11.48
CA GLY A 81 -16.66 20.19 12.72
C GLY A 81 -16.63 18.92 13.57
N PHE A 82 -15.43 18.57 14.04
CA PHE A 82 -15.21 17.52 15.04
C PHE A 82 -14.33 18.07 16.16
N TYR A 83 -14.68 17.71 17.40
CA TYR A 83 -13.96 18.16 18.58
C TYR A 83 -12.68 17.34 18.76
N THR A 84 -11.61 18.01 19.19
CA THR A 84 -10.42 17.34 19.71
C THR A 84 -10.65 16.93 21.16
N PHE A 85 -9.75 16.13 21.72
CA PHE A 85 -9.75 15.88 23.17
C PHE A 85 -9.60 17.19 23.95
N ASP A 86 -10.48 17.39 24.92
CA ASP A 86 -10.45 18.51 25.86
C ASP A 86 -10.54 17.94 27.29
N SER A 87 -9.47 18.13 28.06
CA SER A 87 -9.40 17.61 29.43
C SER A 87 -10.40 18.26 30.38
N ALA A 88 -10.69 19.55 30.20
CA ALA A 88 -11.62 20.27 31.07
C ALA A 88 -13.06 19.84 30.79
N PHE A 89 -13.44 19.71 29.51
CA PHE A 89 -14.72 19.16 29.10
C PHE A 89 -14.86 17.72 29.57
N SER A 90 -13.86 16.88 29.32
CA SER A 90 -13.85 15.48 29.79
C SER A 90 -14.06 15.40 31.30
N ALA A 91 -13.39 16.25 32.10
CA ALA A 91 -13.59 16.25 33.54
C ALA A 91 -15.02 16.69 33.92
N ALA A 92 -15.57 17.70 33.24
CA ALA A 92 -16.91 18.22 33.51
C ALA A 92 -18.03 17.22 33.21
N ILE A 93 -17.86 16.35 32.20
CA ILE A 93 -18.89 15.37 31.80
C ILE A 93 -18.66 13.95 32.37
N GLY A 94 -17.60 13.74 33.15
CA GLY A 94 -17.25 12.41 33.68
C GLY A 94 -16.54 11.49 32.68
N GLY A 95 -15.95 12.05 31.62
CA GLY A 95 -15.21 11.33 30.58
C GLY A 95 -16.00 11.14 29.29
N TYR A 96 -15.29 10.87 28.19
CA TYR A 96 -15.91 10.57 26.91
C TYR A 96 -16.52 9.16 26.92
N PRO A 97 -17.79 8.97 26.49
CA PRO A 97 -18.43 7.66 26.48
C PRO A 97 -17.83 6.72 25.43
N LYS A 98 -18.15 5.43 25.53
CA LYS A 98 -17.73 4.45 24.51
C LYS A 98 -18.32 4.81 23.15
N GLY A 99 -17.49 4.75 22.12
CA GLY A 99 -17.87 5.09 20.76
C GLY A 99 -17.77 6.59 20.43
N ALA A 100 -17.44 7.46 21.40
CA ALA A 100 -17.18 8.87 21.14
C ALA A 100 -16.06 9.03 20.08
N ILE A 101 -16.31 9.87 19.08
CA ILE A 101 -15.38 10.17 18.00
C ILE A 101 -14.80 11.57 18.21
N LEU A 102 -13.47 11.64 18.26
CA LEU A 102 -12.73 12.90 18.33
C LEU A 102 -11.76 12.98 17.16
N ILE A 103 -11.60 14.17 16.58
CA ILE A 103 -10.53 14.38 15.61
C ILE A 103 -9.20 14.50 16.36
N ASN A 104 -8.13 13.95 15.81
CA ASN A 104 -6.79 14.14 16.39
C ASN A 104 -6.37 15.61 16.28
N SER A 105 -5.45 16.04 17.14
CA SER A 105 -4.93 17.42 17.15
C SER A 105 -4.28 17.85 15.83
N ALA A 106 -3.73 16.90 15.05
CA ALA A 106 -3.18 17.14 13.71
C ALA A 106 -4.24 17.30 12.61
N ARG A 107 -5.51 16.98 12.90
CA ARG A 107 -6.65 16.99 11.97
C ARG A 107 -6.50 16.11 10.72
N ASP A 108 -5.66 15.08 10.78
CA ASP A 108 -5.44 14.11 9.70
C ASP A 108 -5.97 12.70 10.05
N GLY A 109 -6.61 12.56 11.21
CA GLY A 109 -7.17 11.31 11.66
C GLY A 109 -8.14 11.48 12.83
N PHE A 110 -8.67 10.37 13.29
CA PHE A 110 -9.68 10.36 14.33
C PHE A 110 -9.48 9.22 15.32
N TRP A 111 -9.87 9.52 16.55
CA TRP A 111 -9.90 8.62 17.68
C TRP A 111 -11.33 8.20 17.98
N GLN A 112 -11.52 6.92 18.26
CA GLN A 112 -12.77 6.41 18.81
C GLN A 112 -12.53 5.84 20.20
N SER A 113 -13.30 6.29 21.18
CA SER A 113 -13.24 5.72 22.53
C SER A 113 -13.78 4.29 22.53
N THR A 114 -13.12 3.39 23.24
CA THR A 114 -13.48 1.98 23.37
C THR A 114 -14.02 1.62 24.75
N ILE A 115 -13.98 2.58 25.69
CA ILE A 115 -14.44 2.44 27.07
C ILE A 115 -15.38 3.59 27.43
N GLU A 116 -16.22 3.38 28.44
CA GLU A 116 -17.01 4.45 29.04
C GLU A 116 -16.12 5.38 29.86
N ASN A 117 -16.57 6.63 30.05
CA ASN A 117 -15.95 7.60 30.95
C ASN A 117 -14.43 7.79 30.68
N ASN A 118 -14.02 7.76 29.40
CA ASN A 118 -12.62 7.87 29.04
C ASN A 118 -12.10 9.29 29.25
N THR A 119 -11.21 9.47 30.23
CA THR A 119 -10.61 10.75 30.58
C THR A 119 -9.17 10.92 30.09
N THR A 120 -8.63 9.92 29.38
CA THR A 120 -7.25 9.94 28.92
C THR A 120 -7.12 10.63 27.56
N ASN A 121 -6.04 11.36 27.34
CA ASN A 121 -5.79 12.03 26.06
C ASN A 121 -5.25 11.04 25.01
N PRO A 122 -5.98 10.74 23.91
CA PRO A 122 -5.50 9.82 22.88
C PRO A 122 -4.25 10.29 22.15
N ASP A 123 -4.10 11.60 21.92
CA ASP A 123 -2.92 12.16 21.23
C ASP A 123 -1.65 12.06 22.07
N ALA A 124 -1.77 11.84 23.39
CA ALA A 124 -0.68 11.60 24.31
C ALA A 124 -0.47 10.11 24.63
N GLY A 125 -1.08 9.20 23.86
CA GLY A 125 -0.99 7.75 24.09
C GLY A 125 -1.92 7.22 25.18
N GLY A 126 -3.00 7.96 25.48
CA GLY A 126 -4.04 7.53 26.40
C GLY A 126 -4.68 6.19 26.01
N ILE A 127 -4.98 5.36 27.01
CA ILE A 127 -5.57 4.03 26.81
C ILE A 127 -7.07 4.12 26.51
N GLY A 128 -7.64 3.05 25.95
CA GLY A 128 -9.05 3.00 25.64
C GLY A 128 -9.45 3.78 24.39
N TRP A 129 -8.51 4.07 23.50
CA TRP A 129 -8.74 4.71 22.21
C TRP A 129 -8.23 3.84 21.05
N ILE A 130 -8.94 3.88 19.93
CA ILE A 130 -8.45 3.33 18.64
C ILE A 130 -8.37 4.45 17.61
N ASN A 131 -7.31 4.44 16.80
CA ASN A 131 -7.24 5.30 15.62
C ASN A 131 -8.08 4.65 14.52
N TYR A 132 -9.34 5.08 14.35
CA TYR A 132 -10.21 4.46 13.35
C TYR A 132 -9.85 4.86 11.91
N SER A 133 -8.93 5.81 11.75
CA SER A 133 -8.41 6.26 10.47
C SER A 133 -7.11 5.63 10.00
N SER A 134 -6.40 4.91 10.87
CA SER A 134 -5.10 4.31 10.56
C SER A 134 -5.23 2.94 9.89
N GLY A 135 -4.23 2.57 9.08
CA GLY A 135 -4.09 1.23 8.54
C GLY A 135 -5.01 0.88 7.37
N ARG A 136 -5.74 1.85 6.81
CA ARG A 136 -6.57 1.64 5.62
C ARG A 136 -5.71 1.66 4.37
N LEU A 137 -5.99 0.77 3.42
CA LEU A 137 -5.39 0.85 2.08
C LEU A 137 -5.90 2.12 1.38
N LEU A 138 -4.98 3.00 0.99
CA LEU A 138 -5.27 4.26 0.31
C LEU A 138 -5.14 4.15 -1.20
N ASN A 139 -4.07 3.49 -1.67
CA ASN A 139 -3.74 3.41 -3.09
C ASN A 139 -2.88 2.17 -3.39
N VAL A 140 -2.86 1.76 -4.65
CA VAL A 140 -1.92 0.75 -5.17
C VAL A 140 -1.22 1.31 -6.40
N GLN A 141 0.08 1.57 -6.29
CA GLN A 141 0.92 2.01 -7.40
C GLN A 141 1.73 0.84 -7.95
N THR A 142 1.62 0.57 -9.25
CA THR A 142 2.32 -0.54 -9.93
C THR A 142 3.33 -0.01 -10.94
N PHE A 143 4.56 -0.50 -10.85
CA PHE A 143 5.66 -0.16 -11.76
C PHE A 143 5.99 -1.36 -12.64
N LEU A 144 5.69 -1.22 -13.94
CA LEU A 144 6.11 -2.14 -15.00
C LEU A 144 7.41 -1.68 -15.70
N SER A 145 7.81 -0.45 -15.43
CA SER A 145 9.06 0.18 -15.84
C SER A 145 9.61 0.99 -14.67
N SER A 146 10.93 1.15 -14.62
CA SER A 146 11.59 1.99 -13.61
C SER A 146 11.04 3.42 -13.63
N GLY A 147 11.04 4.06 -12.46
CA GLY A 147 10.49 5.40 -12.30
C GLY A 147 10.67 5.91 -10.87
N THR A 148 9.86 6.89 -10.49
CA THR A 148 9.88 7.47 -9.16
C THR A 148 8.55 7.21 -8.47
N TYR A 149 8.60 6.70 -7.25
CA TYR A 149 7.46 6.58 -6.36
C TYR A 149 7.33 7.84 -5.51
N THR A 150 6.14 8.44 -5.52
CA THR A 150 5.74 9.54 -4.63
C THR A 150 4.50 9.09 -3.86
N PRO A 151 4.52 9.10 -2.51
CA PRO A 151 3.37 8.73 -1.70
C PRO A 151 2.12 9.57 -1.99
N THR A 152 0.95 8.93 -1.97
CA THR A 152 -0.32 9.65 -1.96
C THR A 152 -0.44 10.44 -0.65
N PRO A 153 -0.97 11.68 -0.67
CA PRO A 153 -1.22 12.43 0.57
C PRO A 153 -1.99 11.61 1.60
N GLY A 154 -1.49 11.59 2.84
CA GLY A 154 -2.05 10.80 3.94
C GLY A 154 -1.47 9.40 4.09
N ALA A 155 -0.68 8.89 3.14
CA ALA A 155 0.04 7.63 3.32
C ALA A 155 1.11 7.76 4.42
N LYS A 156 1.13 6.82 5.37
CA LYS A 156 2.08 6.75 6.48
C LYS A 156 2.96 5.50 6.42
N SER A 157 2.50 4.44 5.78
CA SER A 157 3.28 3.22 5.53
C SER A 157 2.99 2.61 4.17
N VAL A 158 3.93 1.85 3.63
CA VAL A 158 3.78 1.09 2.39
C VAL A 158 4.09 -0.38 2.60
N VAL A 159 3.35 -1.26 1.93
CA VAL A 159 3.81 -2.63 1.65
C VAL A 159 4.30 -2.66 0.21
N VAL A 160 5.54 -3.08 0.00
CA VAL A 160 6.14 -3.23 -1.32
C VAL A 160 6.28 -4.72 -1.62
N GLU A 161 5.83 -5.13 -2.79
CA GLU A 161 5.92 -6.49 -3.30
C GLU A 161 6.57 -6.48 -4.68
N MET A 162 7.68 -7.21 -4.85
CA MET A 162 8.45 -7.15 -6.07
C MET A 162 9.21 -8.43 -6.39
N VAL A 163 9.55 -8.59 -7.66
CA VAL A 163 10.43 -9.66 -8.15
C VAL A 163 11.52 -9.06 -9.05
N GLY A 164 12.74 -9.58 -8.99
CA GLY A 164 13.79 -9.28 -9.97
C GLY A 164 13.44 -9.79 -11.37
N GLY A 165 14.12 -9.32 -12.41
CA GLY A 165 13.97 -9.87 -13.75
C GLY A 165 14.46 -11.32 -13.82
N GLY A 166 13.83 -12.16 -14.64
CA GLY A 166 14.29 -13.52 -14.87
C GLY A 166 15.56 -13.56 -15.74
N GLY A 167 16.35 -14.62 -15.62
CA GLY A 167 17.53 -14.83 -16.45
C GLY A 167 17.18 -15.18 -17.90
N GLY A 168 18.02 -14.76 -18.82
CA GLY A 168 18.00 -15.26 -20.20
C GLY A 168 18.71 -16.62 -20.31
N SER A 169 18.67 -17.22 -21.50
CA SER A 169 19.42 -18.44 -21.82
C SER A 169 20.56 -18.13 -22.80
N ASP A 170 21.59 -18.96 -22.81
CA ASP A 170 22.58 -18.97 -23.89
C ASP A 170 21.92 -19.38 -25.22
N ALA A 171 22.63 -19.17 -26.33
CA ALA A 171 22.32 -19.80 -27.61
C ALA A 171 22.77 -21.27 -27.60
N ALA A 172 22.02 -22.14 -28.28
CA ALA A 172 22.47 -23.50 -28.54
C ALA A 172 23.52 -23.47 -29.68
N PRO A 173 24.77 -23.90 -29.44
CA PRO A 173 25.80 -23.91 -30.48
C PRO A 173 25.45 -24.80 -31.68
N ALA A 174 26.01 -24.45 -32.84
CA ALA A 174 25.96 -25.29 -34.04
C ALA A 174 26.66 -26.64 -33.78
N THR A 175 26.16 -27.70 -34.40
CA THR A 175 26.60 -29.08 -34.18
C THR A 175 27.10 -29.73 -35.46
N GLY A 176 28.15 -30.54 -35.34
CA GLY A 176 28.61 -31.42 -36.41
C GLY A 176 27.87 -32.77 -36.44
N ALA A 177 28.32 -33.66 -37.33
CA ALA A 177 27.83 -35.03 -37.38
C ALA A 177 28.08 -35.75 -36.05
N GLY A 178 27.04 -36.39 -35.51
CA GLY A 178 27.11 -37.15 -34.25
C GLY A 178 27.16 -36.30 -32.97
N GLN A 179 27.09 -34.97 -33.07
CA GLN A 179 27.11 -34.06 -31.92
C GLN A 179 25.72 -33.53 -31.60
N VAL A 180 25.50 -33.18 -30.34
CA VAL A 180 24.34 -32.40 -29.88
C VAL A 180 24.81 -31.22 -29.05
N SER A 181 23.94 -30.21 -28.91
CA SER A 181 24.12 -29.12 -27.97
C SER A 181 22.83 -28.87 -27.20
N ILE A 182 22.94 -28.48 -25.94
CA ILE A 182 21.80 -28.26 -25.05
C ILE A 182 22.00 -26.96 -24.28
N VAL A 183 20.90 -26.32 -23.91
CA VAL A 183 20.92 -25.13 -23.09
C VAL A 183 19.92 -25.32 -21.94
N SER A 184 20.36 -24.98 -20.74
CA SER A 184 19.45 -24.85 -19.60
C SER A 184 18.67 -23.55 -19.66
N GLY A 185 17.45 -23.53 -19.14
CA GLY A 185 16.66 -22.31 -19.02
C GLY A 185 17.25 -21.31 -18.03
N GLY A 186 16.80 -20.06 -18.12
CA GLY A 186 17.11 -19.02 -17.15
C GLY A 186 16.45 -19.29 -15.79
N GLY A 187 17.08 -18.81 -14.73
CA GLY A 187 16.56 -18.83 -13.37
C GLY A 187 15.54 -17.71 -13.16
N ALA A 188 14.69 -17.85 -12.15
CA ALA A 188 13.74 -16.80 -11.78
C ALA A 188 14.45 -15.69 -10.98
N GLY A 189 13.93 -14.48 -11.06
CA GLY A 189 14.31 -13.41 -10.14
C GLY A 189 13.87 -13.74 -8.71
N SER A 190 14.61 -13.22 -7.73
CA SER A 190 14.21 -13.29 -6.33
C SER A 190 12.93 -12.52 -6.07
N TYR A 191 12.17 -12.96 -5.07
CA TYR A 191 10.95 -12.31 -4.61
C TYR A 191 11.21 -11.62 -3.27
N ALA A 192 10.73 -10.38 -3.14
CA ALA A 192 10.85 -9.59 -1.92
C ALA A 192 9.53 -8.89 -1.60
N LYS A 193 9.08 -9.03 -0.36
CA LYS A 193 7.95 -8.31 0.22
C LYS A 193 8.33 -7.71 1.55
N GLY A 194 8.02 -6.43 1.74
CA GLY A 194 8.31 -5.73 2.97
C GLY A 194 7.37 -4.57 3.25
N ARG A 195 7.26 -4.18 4.52
CA ARG A 195 6.52 -3.00 4.98
C ARG A 195 7.48 -1.95 5.51
N PHE A 196 7.32 -0.71 5.04
CA PHE A 196 8.16 0.43 5.40
C PHE A 196 7.32 1.62 5.84
N SER A 197 7.78 2.34 6.86
CA SER A 197 7.23 3.66 7.20
C SER A 197 7.65 4.68 6.14
N ILE A 198 6.78 5.64 5.86
CA ILE A 198 7.09 6.73 4.92
C ILE A 198 7.80 7.84 5.68
N ASN A 199 9.11 7.94 5.49
CA ASN A 199 9.98 9.00 6.02
C ASN A 199 10.75 9.72 4.89
N PHE A 200 10.18 9.71 3.69
CA PHE A 200 10.75 10.25 2.46
C PHE A 200 9.67 10.95 1.63
N THR A 201 10.08 11.91 0.79
CA THR A 201 9.17 12.57 -0.15
C THR A 201 8.96 11.73 -1.41
N SER A 202 10.02 11.07 -1.88
CA SER A 202 9.97 10.16 -3.03
C SER A 202 11.10 9.13 -2.96
N ILE A 203 10.93 8.01 -3.67
CA ILE A 203 11.92 6.95 -3.79
C ILE A 203 12.06 6.53 -5.26
N SER A 204 13.30 6.25 -5.68
CA SER A 204 13.57 5.65 -6.99
C SER A 204 13.15 4.18 -7.01
N ILE A 205 12.40 3.80 -8.05
CA ILE A 205 11.96 2.43 -8.30
C ILE A 205 12.73 1.90 -9.50
N VAL A 206 13.43 0.78 -9.32
CA VAL A 206 14.01 0.02 -10.43
C VAL A 206 13.16 -1.20 -10.67
N VAL A 207 12.73 -1.39 -11.92
CA VAL A 207 12.15 -2.65 -12.37
C VAL A 207 13.23 -3.42 -13.12
N GLY A 208 13.62 -4.58 -12.58
CA GLY A 208 14.68 -5.40 -13.14
C GLY A 208 14.36 -5.87 -14.55
N ALA A 209 15.21 -5.56 -15.52
CA ALA A 209 15.05 -6.05 -16.88
C ALA A 209 15.21 -7.58 -16.95
N GLY A 210 14.49 -8.23 -17.85
CA GLY A 210 14.77 -9.63 -18.18
C GLY A 210 16.17 -9.79 -18.78
N GLY A 211 16.88 -10.83 -18.39
CA GLY A 211 18.19 -11.16 -18.95
C GLY A 211 18.05 -11.49 -20.44
N GLN A 212 18.97 -11.03 -21.27
CA GLN A 212 18.92 -11.23 -22.72
C GLN A 212 19.30 -12.67 -23.11
N GLY A 213 18.70 -13.15 -24.20
CA GLY A 213 19.10 -14.42 -24.81
C GLY A 213 20.41 -14.29 -25.57
N GLY A 214 21.24 -15.33 -25.50
CA GLY A 214 22.41 -15.45 -26.37
C GLY A 214 21.99 -15.54 -27.84
N THR A 215 22.84 -15.06 -28.74
CA THR A 215 22.64 -15.15 -30.19
C THR A 215 23.75 -15.98 -30.83
N ALA A 216 23.57 -16.42 -32.07
CA ALA A 216 24.64 -17.12 -32.80
C ALA A 216 25.98 -16.32 -32.85
N ALA A 217 25.93 -15.00 -32.84
CA ALA A 217 27.12 -14.13 -32.83
C ALA A 217 27.65 -13.83 -31.41
N SER A 218 26.80 -13.88 -30.40
CA SER A 218 27.14 -13.66 -28.99
C SER A 218 26.41 -14.71 -28.14
N PRO A 219 26.97 -15.94 -28.03
CA PRO A 219 26.22 -17.10 -27.56
C PRO A 219 25.87 -17.06 -26.07
N VAL A 220 26.52 -16.19 -25.29
CA VAL A 220 26.28 -16.08 -23.86
C VAL A 220 25.10 -15.16 -23.60
N GLY A 221 24.07 -15.69 -22.94
CA GLY A 221 22.94 -14.91 -22.44
C GLY A 221 23.31 -14.12 -21.17
N SER A 222 22.39 -13.28 -20.69
CA SER A 222 22.62 -12.48 -19.49
C SER A 222 21.77 -12.91 -18.30
N VAL A 223 22.25 -12.57 -17.10
CA VAL A 223 21.43 -12.60 -15.88
C VAL A 223 20.32 -11.55 -15.99
N GLY A 224 19.25 -11.74 -15.21
CA GLY A 224 18.21 -10.73 -15.04
C GLY A 224 18.69 -9.56 -14.17
N GLY A 225 18.10 -8.39 -14.38
CA GLY A 225 18.34 -7.20 -13.57
C GLY A 225 17.61 -7.25 -12.22
N SER A 226 18.15 -6.55 -11.22
CA SER A 226 17.50 -6.41 -9.91
C SER A 226 16.33 -5.42 -9.98
N SER A 227 15.25 -5.72 -9.25
CA SER A 227 14.23 -4.71 -8.91
C SER A 227 14.57 -4.08 -7.56
N SER A 228 14.23 -2.81 -7.35
CA SER A 228 14.51 -2.13 -6.08
C SER A 228 13.48 -1.07 -5.69
N PHE A 229 13.28 -0.95 -4.37
CA PHE A 229 12.59 0.16 -3.70
C PHE A 229 13.65 1.04 -3.04
N GLY A 230 14.25 1.94 -3.81
CA GLY A 230 15.44 2.68 -3.40
C GLY A 230 16.55 1.74 -2.94
N SER A 231 17.16 2.06 -1.80
CA SER A 231 18.08 1.18 -1.07
C SER A 231 17.41 0.36 0.02
N LEU A 232 16.11 0.56 0.27
CA LEU A 232 15.38 -0.06 1.39
C LEU A 232 15.12 -1.54 1.14
N MET A 233 14.94 -1.95 -0.13
CA MET A 233 14.71 -3.34 -0.50
C MET A 233 15.22 -3.59 -1.91
N VAL A 234 15.90 -4.73 -2.12
CA VAL A 234 16.41 -5.17 -3.43
C VAL A 234 16.06 -6.62 -3.66
N ALA A 235 15.54 -6.93 -4.84
CA ALA A 235 15.26 -8.26 -5.33
C ALA A 235 16.20 -8.54 -6.52
N PRO A 236 17.33 -9.24 -6.32
CA PRO A 236 18.22 -9.70 -7.39
C PRO A 236 17.49 -10.42 -8.51
N GLY A 237 17.99 -10.24 -9.75
CA GLY A 237 17.51 -10.97 -10.92
C GLY A 237 17.99 -12.42 -10.98
N GLY A 238 17.37 -13.18 -11.86
CA GLY A 238 17.63 -14.60 -12.06
C GLY A 238 18.96 -14.87 -12.77
N THR A 239 19.52 -16.04 -12.52
CA THR A 239 20.77 -16.48 -13.16
C THR A 239 20.54 -16.84 -14.62
N ARG A 240 21.56 -16.68 -15.46
CA ARG A 240 21.48 -17.11 -16.86
C ARG A 240 21.38 -18.63 -16.97
N GLY A 241 20.81 -19.13 -18.06
CA GLY A 241 20.79 -20.53 -18.44
C GLY A 241 21.99 -20.90 -19.33
N PRO A 242 23.06 -21.54 -18.80
CA PRO A 242 24.23 -21.91 -19.58
C PRO A 242 23.97 -23.00 -20.62
N SER A 243 24.80 -23.00 -21.66
CA SER A 243 24.90 -24.03 -22.71
C SER A 243 25.94 -25.12 -22.40
N ALA A 244 25.78 -26.29 -23.02
CA ALA A 244 26.75 -27.38 -23.06
C ALA A 244 26.77 -28.04 -24.46
N GLY A 245 27.91 -28.62 -24.82
CA GLY A 245 28.19 -29.01 -26.20
C GLY A 245 28.63 -27.82 -27.07
N PRO A 246 28.88 -28.02 -28.38
CA PRO A 246 28.57 -29.22 -29.15
C PRO A 246 29.52 -30.38 -28.80
N ALA A 247 28.97 -31.55 -28.48
CA ALA A 247 29.76 -32.73 -28.12
C ALA A 247 29.00 -34.01 -28.49
N ASN A 248 29.73 -35.13 -28.63
CA ASN A 248 29.11 -36.44 -28.79
C ASN A 248 28.49 -36.85 -27.44
N PRO A 249 27.17 -37.13 -27.37
CA PRO A 249 26.53 -37.58 -26.14
C PRO A 249 26.91 -39.03 -25.80
N PRO A 250 26.88 -39.43 -24.50
CA PRO A 250 26.38 -38.64 -23.38
C PRO A 250 27.40 -37.64 -22.82
N PHE A 251 26.91 -36.53 -22.29
CA PHE A 251 27.70 -35.59 -21.49
C PHE A 251 26.88 -35.02 -20.33
N LEU A 252 27.56 -34.34 -19.39
CA LEU A 252 26.95 -33.89 -18.15
C LEU A 252 25.73 -32.98 -18.40
N PRO A 253 24.63 -33.16 -17.64
CA PRO A 253 23.52 -32.22 -17.65
C PRO A 253 23.98 -30.80 -17.34
N GLN A 254 23.32 -29.82 -17.96
CA GLN A 254 23.61 -28.42 -17.74
C GLN A 254 22.47 -27.78 -16.95
N GLY A 255 22.80 -27.03 -15.90
CA GLY A 255 21.82 -26.30 -15.11
C GLY A 255 22.39 -24.95 -14.64
N ASN A 256 21.54 -24.19 -13.96
CA ASN A 256 21.91 -22.97 -13.26
C ASN A 256 21.59 -23.07 -11.77
N VAL A 257 21.97 -22.02 -11.04
CA VAL A 257 21.75 -21.92 -9.59
C VAL A 257 20.65 -20.92 -9.29
N ALA A 258 20.11 -20.97 -8.08
CA ALA A 258 19.16 -19.97 -7.60
C ALA A 258 19.75 -18.55 -7.71
N SER A 259 18.88 -17.53 -7.78
CA SER A 259 19.35 -16.15 -7.68
C SER A 259 20.01 -15.87 -6.31
N SER A 260 20.69 -14.74 -6.17
CA SER A 260 21.04 -14.24 -4.84
C SER A 260 19.78 -13.98 -3.99
N ALA A 261 19.91 -14.07 -2.67
CA ALA A 261 18.84 -13.72 -1.75
C ALA A 261 18.50 -12.22 -1.81
N PRO A 262 17.22 -11.83 -1.66
CA PRO A 262 16.84 -10.43 -1.56
C PRO A 262 17.36 -9.79 -0.27
N SER A 263 17.51 -8.47 -0.28
CA SER A 263 17.88 -7.68 0.90
C SER A 263 16.74 -6.72 1.28
N GLY A 264 16.65 -6.39 2.57
CA GLY A 264 15.69 -5.40 3.10
C GLY A 264 14.23 -5.88 3.22
N ALA A 265 13.91 -7.07 2.73
CA ALA A 265 12.59 -7.67 2.93
C ALA A 265 12.37 -8.04 4.41
N ASN A 266 11.22 -7.62 4.98
CA ASN A 266 10.84 -7.89 6.37
C ASN A 266 9.47 -8.58 6.52
N ILE A 267 8.84 -8.98 5.41
CA ILE A 267 7.65 -9.86 5.40
C ILE A 267 8.02 -11.22 4.82
N ILE A 268 8.46 -11.26 3.56
CA ILE A 268 8.92 -12.48 2.87
C ILE A 268 10.07 -12.11 1.94
N GLY A 269 11.15 -12.89 1.98
CA GLY A 269 12.24 -12.80 1.01
C GLY A 269 12.70 -14.18 0.59
N SER A 270 12.75 -14.46 -0.70
CA SER A 270 13.19 -15.76 -1.23
C SER A 270 14.03 -15.59 -2.49
N PRO A 271 15.19 -16.30 -2.60
CA PRO A 271 15.87 -16.50 -3.86
C PRO A 271 14.91 -17.03 -4.95
N GLY A 272 15.10 -16.62 -6.19
CA GLY A 272 14.39 -17.17 -7.33
C GLY A 272 14.90 -18.58 -7.63
N ALA A 273 13.98 -19.45 -8.04
CA ALA A 273 14.30 -20.84 -8.34
C ALA A 273 15.26 -20.96 -9.54
N PRO A 274 16.17 -21.95 -9.55
CA PRO A 274 16.86 -22.34 -10.76
C PRO A 274 15.88 -22.98 -11.77
N SER A 275 16.30 -23.06 -13.02
CA SER A 275 15.63 -23.90 -14.01
C SER A 275 15.87 -25.39 -13.70
N THR A 276 15.04 -26.26 -14.27
CA THR A 276 15.39 -27.68 -14.32
C THR A 276 16.62 -27.87 -15.23
N PRO A 277 17.54 -28.82 -14.95
CA PRO A 277 18.67 -29.06 -15.84
C PRO A 277 18.26 -29.56 -17.23
N ALA A 278 19.00 -29.14 -18.25
CA ALA A 278 18.99 -29.72 -19.60
C ALA A 278 19.87 -30.98 -19.64
N TYR A 279 19.59 -31.91 -20.55
CA TYR A 279 20.32 -33.20 -20.60
C TYR A 279 20.61 -33.67 -22.02
N ALA A 280 21.66 -34.47 -22.19
CA ALA A 280 22.05 -35.09 -23.45
C ALA A 280 22.56 -36.52 -23.24
N ASN A 281 21.73 -37.52 -23.58
CA ASN A 281 22.04 -38.94 -23.44
C ASN A 281 22.45 -39.59 -24.76
N ALA A 282 21.82 -39.20 -25.86
CA ALA A 282 22.11 -39.71 -27.21
C ALA A 282 21.77 -38.65 -28.27
N THR A 283 22.16 -38.88 -29.52
CA THR A 283 21.87 -37.98 -30.66
C THR A 283 20.39 -37.86 -31.01
N GLN A 284 19.54 -38.72 -30.43
CA GLN A 284 18.08 -38.69 -30.54
C GLN A 284 17.39 -38.55 -29.17
N SER A 285 18.16 -38.39 -28.08
CA SER A 285 17.66 -38.27 -26.71
C SER A 285 18.46 -37.20 -25.95
N PHE A 286 18.04 -35.96 -26.15
CA PHE A 286 18.59 -34.76 -25.54
C PHE A 286 17.47 -33.72 -25.46
N LEU A 287 17.56 -32.75 -24.57
CA LEU A 287 16.55 -31.69 -24.45
C LEU A 287 17.15 -30.47 -23.78
N GLY A 288 16.76 -29.28 -24.23
CA GLY A 288 16.84 -28.07 -23.42
C GLY A 288 15.94 -28.16 -22.19
N SER A 289 15.79 -27.08 -21.44
CA SER A 289 14.93 -27.09 -20.25
C SER A 289 13.97 -25.90 -20.19
N PRO A 290 12.82 -26.03 -19.50
CA PRO A 290 11.95 -24.89 -19.28
C PRO A 290 12.65 -23.84 -18.42
N GLY A 291 12.24 -22.59 -18.60
CA GLY A 291 12.65 -21.51 -17.71
C GLY A 291 12.02 -21.67 -16.34
N ALA A 292 12.75 -21.22 -15.31
CA ALA A 292 12.23 -21.28 -13.95
C ALA A 292 10.98 -20.41 -13.78
N SER A 293 10.00 -20.93 -13.05
CA SER A 293 8.81 -20.19 -12.66
C SER A 293 9.14 -19.20 -11.55
N SER A 294 8.52 -18.03 -11.59
CA SER A 294 8.52 -17.08 -10.48
C SER A 294 7.27 -17.27 -9.62
N VAL A 295 7.17 -16.51 -8.53
CA VAL A 295 5.93 -16.45 -7.71
C VAL A 295 4.70 -16.01 -8.53
N PHE A 296 4.91 -15.34 -9.66
CA PHE A 296 3.83 -14.81 -10.50
C PHE A 296 3.44 -15.74 -11.66
N GLY A 297 4.18 -16.83 -11.88
CA GLY A 297 3.82 -17.83 -12.89
C GLY A 297 5.01 -18.45 -13.62
N GLY A 298 4.70 -19.18 -14.70
CA GLY A 298 5.65 -20.00 -15.44
C GLY A 298 6.76 -19.25 -16.17
N GLY A 299 7.89 -19.91 -16.37
CA GLY A 299 8.94 -19.51 -17.32
C GLY A 299 8.65 -19.97 -18.74
N GLY A 300 9.61 -19.79 -19.65
CA GLY A 300 9.51 -20.26 -21.03
C GLY A 300 9.35 -21.78 -21.10
N TRP A 301 8.47 -22.29 -21.97
CA TRP A 301 8.32 -23.72 -22.20
C TRP A 301 9.44 -24.26 -23.10
N VAL A 302 9.67 -25.57 -23.07
CA VAL A 302 10.69 -26.22 -23.89
C VAL A 302 10.27 -26.20 -25.37
N PRO A 303 11.09 -25.65 -26.28
CA PRO A 303 10.82 -25.69 -27.71
C PRO A 303 11.21 -27.05 -28.32
N SER A 304 10.82 -27.29 -29.57
CA SER A 304 11.27 -28.47 -30.32
C SER A 304 12.78 -28.39 -30.60
N PHE A 305 13.39 -29.50 -31.03
CA PHE A 305 14.79 -29.50 -31.48
C PHE A 305 14.95 -28.59 -32.70
N GLY A 306 15.96 -27.73 -32.71
CA GLY A 306 16.14 -26.77 -33.80
C GLY A 306 15.37 -25.46 -33.66
N ASP A 307 14.38 -25.40 -32.77
CA ASP A 307 13.55 -24.20 -32.59
C ASP A 307 14.20 -23.22 -31.60
N PRO A 308 14.06 -21.89 -31.82
CA PRO A 308 14.48 -20.87 -30.87
C PRO A 308 13.93 -21.09 -29.46
N ALA A 309 14.73 -20.72 -28.46
CA ALA A 309 14.25 -20.68 -27.08
C ALA A 309 13.06 -19.73 -26.92
N ILE A 310 12.29 -19.93 -25.86
CA ILE A 310 11.07 -19.19 -25.55
C ILE A 310 11.31 -18.22 -24.41
N ASP A 311 10.87 -16.98 -24.58
CA ASP A 311 10.95 -15.95 -23.55
C ASP A 311 10.24 -16.36 -22.26
N GLY A 312 10.67 -15.78 -21.13
CA GLY A 312 9.92 -15.91 -19.87
C GLY A 312 8.48 -15.41 -20.01
N GLN A 313 7.53 -16.09 -19.36
CA GLN A 313 6.10 -15.81 -19.53
C GLN A 313 5.57 -14.84 -18.46
N ALA A 314 5.80 -15.15 -17.18
CA ALA A 314 5.38 -14.32 -16.04
C ALA A 314 6.48 -13.39 -15.53
N TYR A 315 6.13 -12.31 -14.81
CA TYR A 315 7.13 -11.37 -14.28
C TYR A 315 8.21 -12.07 -13.47
N GLY A 316 9.48 -11.77 -13.76
CA GLY A 316 10.63 -12.38 -13.12
C GLY A 316 10.89 -13.85 -13.46
N SER A 317 10.11 -14.47 -14.37
CA SER A 317 10.35 -15.84 -14.81
C SER A 317 11.49 -15.93 -15.82
N GLY A 318 12.21 -17.06 -15.82
CA GLY A 318 13.34 -17.30 -16.72
C GLY A 318 12.91 -17.69 -18.13
N ALA A 319 13.82 -17.49 -19.10
CA ALA A 319 13.69 -18.03 -20.45
C ALA A 319 13.81 -19.56 -20.48
N SER A 320 13.26 -20.23 -21.48
CA SER A 320 13.63 -21.62 -21.75
C SER A 320 15.06 -21.72 -22.29
N GLY A 321 15.63 -22.91 -22.26
CA GLY A 321 16.76 -23.27 -23.11
C GLY A 321 16.28 -23.86 -24.44
N SER A 322 17.18 -23.91 -25.43
CA SER A 322 17.02 -24.61 -26.70
C SER A 322 18.00 -25.78 -26.81
N SER A 323 17.95 -26.53 -27.90
CA SER A 323 18.86 -27.66 -28.13
C SER A 323 18.96 -28.03 -29.61
N GLN A 324 20.16 -28.41 -30.05
CA GLN A 324 20.45 -28.80 -31.43
C GLN A 324 20.83 -30.28 -31.55
N GLY A 325 20.19 -30.95 -32.52
CA GLY A 325 20.57 -32.30 -32.95
C GLY A 325 21.77 -32.28 -33.90
N PRO A 326 22.18 -33.43 -34.46
CA PRO A 326 23.33 -33.52 -35.37
C PRO A 326 23.22 -32.61 -36.60
N SER A 327 24.36 -32.11 -37.07
CA SER A 327 24.48 -31.35 -38.32
C SER A 327 23.51 -30.16 -38.43
N SER A 328 23.35 -29.41 -37.34
CA SER A 328 22.37 -28.33 -37.24
C SER A 328 23.04 -26.98 -36.97
N PRO A 329 22.47 -25.86 -37.48
CA PRO A 329 23.02 -24.51 -37.23
C PRO A 329 22.85 -24.10 -35.76
N ALA A 330 23.49 -23.02 -35.34
CA ALA A 330 23.26 -22.45 -34.02
C ALA A 330 21.85 -21.85 -33.93
N VAL A 331 21.26 -21.89 -32.73
CA VAL A 331 19.91 -21.36 -32.48
C VAL A 331 19.94 -20.42 -31.28
N ASN A 332 19.28 -19.28 -31.41
CA ASN A 332 19.30 -18.24 -30.38
C ASN A 332 18.64 -18.73 -29.08
N GLY A 333 19.18 -18.22 -27.98
CA GLY A 333 18.53 -18.22 -26.68
C GLY A 333 17.39 -17.20 -26.62
N ALA A 334 16.75 -17.13 -25.46
CA ALA A 334 15.62 -16.25 -25.23
C ALA A 334 15.82 -15.37 -24.00
N ARG A 335 15.02 -14.31 -23.91
CA ARG A 335 15.11 -13.39 -22.78
C ARG A 335 14.24 -13.84 -21.62
N GLY A 336 14.72 -13.64 -20.40
CA GLY A 336 13.86 -13.71 -19.22
C GLY A 336 12.79 -12.63 -19.26
N LYS A 337 11.73 -12.77 -18.45
CA LYS A 337 10.74 -11.72 -18.30
C LYS A 337 11.24 -10.66 -17.32
N SER A 338 10.96 -9.39 -17.59
CA SER A 338 11.20 -8.31 -16.63
C SER A 338 10.50 -8.55 -15.30
N GLY A 339 11.01 -7.95 -14.24
CA GLY A 339 10.39 -7.93 -12.93
C GLY A 339 9.15 -7.04 -12.87
N ILE A 340 8.64 -6.85 -11.65
CA ILE A 340 7.53 -5.94 -11.32
C ILE A 340 7.73 -5.41 -9.91
N VAL A 341 7.26 -4.20 -9.63
CA VAL A 341 7.17 -3.62 -8.28
C VAL A 341 5.75 -3.11 -8.05
N VAL A 342 5.10 -3.57 -6.99
CA VAL A 342 3.75 -3.16 -6.57
C VAL A 342 3.84 -2.54 -5.18
N ILE A 343 3.28 -1.35 -5.00
CA ILE A 343 3.31 -0.60 -3.74
C ILE A 343 1.88 -0.38 -3.27
N TYR A 344 1.56 -0.93 -2.11
CA TYR A 344 0.28 -0.75 -1.41
C TYR A 344 0.47 0.30 -0.33
N GLU A 345 -0.28 1.40 -0.40
CA GLU A 345 -0.15 2.53 0.52
C GLU A 345 -1.19 2.47 1.62
N TYR A 346 -0.80 2.75 2.86
CA TYR A 346 -1.68 2.72 4.02
C TYR A 346 -1.61 4.02 4.82
N SER A 347 -2.75 4.46 5.36
CA SER A 347 -2.84 5.57 6.33
C SER A 347 -2.27 5.25 7.70
#